data_AF-A0AAR5Q6F4-F1
#
_entry.id   AF-A0AAR5Q6F4-F1
#
_cell.length_a   1.000
_cell.length_b   1.000
_cell.length_c   1.000
_cell.angle_alpha   90.00
_cell.angle_beta   90.00
_cell.angle_gamma   90.00
#
_symmetry.space_group_name_H-M   'P 1'
#
loop_
_entity.id
_entity.type
_entity.pdbx_description
1 polymer ?
#
loop_
_entity_poly.entity_id
_entity_poly.type
_entity_poly.pdbx_seq_one_letter_code
_entity_poly.pdbx_strand_id
1 'polypeptide(L)'
;MIKEDGQVVLVDNAPTIRKSIIPLDSNLVIYAYSNLNLKLRALDFRCFRIMDPRLFFAIIQTMPHFPDLFSLQLDYCNLTSEHILILKQHLSRQKTLSELNLTGNPHGHRSFHRLLRCGLKVLILKFCNIAEKGLRKMASEYLNHPYEPPGLLHLDLSHNPVFDEGCKYIASILKCDRTLRSLNLTDCKIRDSGLELIALSFRTFALSDDEICVRRKIRLDYFRLLQETPFSDEPNATKPEATLANPKDSFSLVETTVKIHPFVNETVQENREILVKGNCTLEHLNISYNQLSKSSLDLLLKTVMEQAGTLEALQQLVLEGNCRNDPECDSLKITIQEWLAGRKTRSRSLPGSVKSKSSLKRRRSSGATSTTSGLSSRDKHSSIHA
;
A
#
# COMPACT_ATOMS: atom_id res chain seq x y z
N MET A 1 10.63 -4.22 0.76
CA MET A 1 10.49 -4.22 -0.72
C MET A 1 9.45 -5.26 -1.08
N ILE A 2 8.54 -4.96 -2.02
CA ILE A 2 7.65 -5.97 -2.60
C ILE A 2 8.53 -6.86 -3.49
N LYS A 3 8.63 -8.15 -3.17
CA LYS A 3 9.34 -9.15 -3.98
C LYS A 3 8.55 -9.43 -5.27
N GLU A 4 9.21 -10.10 -6.22
CA GLU A 4 8.60 -10.53 -7.49
C GLU A 4 7.41 -11.49 -7.32
N ASP A 5 7.20 -12.08 -6.14
CA ASP A 5 6.05 -12.92 -5.80
C ASP A 5 4.89 -12.13 -5.13
N GLY A 6 5.01 -10.81 -5.03
CA GLY A 6 4.04 -9.95 -4.33
C GLY A 6 4.11 -10.03 -2.81
N GLN A 7 5.07 -10.77 -2.24
CA GLN A 7 5.32 -10.75 -0.80
C GLN A 7 6.06 -9.47 -0.43
N VAL A 8 5.57 -8.74 0.57
CA VAL A 8 6.38 -7.70 1.20
C VAL A 8 7.38 -8.37 2.13
N VAL A 9 8.66 -8.25 1.80
CA VAL A 9 9.72 -8.50 2.77
C VAL A 9 9.70 -7.33 3.73
N LEU A 10 9.09 -7.59 4.89
CA LEU A 10 9.34 -6.83 6.11
C LEU A 10 10.83 -6.87 6.36
N VAL A 11 11.41 -5.70 6.61
CA VAL A 11 12.84 -5.44 6.68
C VAL A 11 13.62 -6.62 7.25
N ASP A 12 14.19 -7.43 6.36
CA ASP A 12 15.41 -8.17 6.61
C ASP A 12 16.21 -8.15 5.32
N ASN A 13 17.47 -7.72 5.45
CA ASN A 13 18.51 -7.55 4.41
C ASN A 13 18.70 -6.15 3.80
N ALA A 14 18.56 -5.08 4.60
CA ALA A 14 19.50 -3.98 4.41
C ALA A 14 20.83 -4.38 5.07
N PRO A 15 22.00 -4.26 4.40
CA PRO A 15 23.31 -4.73 4.92
C PRO A 15 23.85 -3.93 6.14
N THR A 16 23.00 -3.21 6.86
CA THR A 16 23.35 -2.18 7.86
C THR A 16 22.49 -2.23 9.13
N ILE A 17 21.96 -3.40 9.48
CA ILE A 17 21.09 -3.59 10.65
C ILE A 17 21.77 -4.53 11.67
N ARG A 18 21.87 -4.09 12.92
CA ARG A 18 22.32 -4.92 14.05
C ARG A 18 21.09 -5.57 14.71
N LYS A 19 21.08 -6.89 14.76
CA LYS A 19 20.08 -7.68 15.49
C LYS A 19 20.54 -7.88 16.93
N SER A 20 19.69 -7.49 17.88
CA SER A 20 19.87 -7.71 19.32
C SER A 20 18.74 -8.59 19.83
N ILE A 21 19.06 -9.47 20.78
CA ILE A 21 18.11 -10.40 21.41
C ILE A 21 17.93 -9.93 22.84
N ILE A 22 16.69 -9.59 23.21
CA ILE A 22 16.36 -9.13 24.56
C ILE A 22 15.57 -10.25 25.24
N PRO A 23 16.21 -11.06 26.10
CA PRO A 23 15.51 -12.03 26.92
C PRO A 23 14.75 -11.30 28.03
N LEU A 24 13.45 -11.51 28.12
CA LEU A 24 12.62 -10.98 29.21
C LEU A 24 12.33 -12.04 30.28
N ASP A 25 12.16 -13.30 29.86
CA ASP A 25 12.02 -14.48 30.73
C ASP A 25 12.41 -15.74 29.94
N SER A 26 12.46 -16.90 30.60
CA SER A 26 12.82 -18.23 30.10
C SER A 26 12.17 -18.64 28.76
N ASN A 27 11.02 -18.08 28.40
CA ASN A 27 10.33 -18.35 27.13
C ASN A 27 10.07 -17.09 26.29
N LEU A 28 10.67 -15.97 26.65
CA LEU A 28 10.29 -14.67 26.10
C LEU A 28 11.48 -13.92 25.52
N VAL A 29 11.48 -13.82 24.20
CA VAL A 29 12.56 -13.19 23.44
C VAL A 29 11.97 -12.11 22.54
N ILE A 30 12.48 -10.89 22.68
CA ILE A 30 12.21 -9.81 21.74
C ILE A 30 13.42 -9.64 20.84
N TYR A 31 13.18 -9.57 19.54
CA TYR A 31 14.21 -9.20 18.58
C TYR A 31 14.15 -7.70 18.30
N ALA A 32 15.25 -7.03 18.57
CA ALA A 32 15.43 -5.60 18.34
C ALA A 32 16.41 -5.37 17.20
N TYR A 33 16.00 -4.58 16.21
CA TYR A 33 16.79 -4.29 15.03
C TYR A 33 17.15 -2.80 15.02
N SER A 34 18.44 -2.50 15.08
CA SER A 34 18.95 -1.13 15.13
C SER A 34 19.78 -0.80 13.90
N ASN A 35 19.78 0.47 13.49
CA ASN A 35 20.68 0.94 12.44
C ASN A 35 22.15 1.04 12.93
N LEU A 36 23.06 1.43 12.05
CA LEU A 36 24.49 1.62 12.37
C LEU A 36 24.75 2.63 13.50
N ASN A 37 23.84 3.58 13.70
CA ASN A 37 23.91 4.58 14.79
C ASN A 37 23.22 4.09 16.08
N LEU A 38 22.98 2.78 16.21
CA LEU A 38 22.34 2.12 17.35
C LEU A 38 20.90 2.58 17.64
N LYS A 39 20.26 3.26 16.69
CA LYS A 39 18.86 3.66 16.83
C LYS A 39 17.93 2.51 16.46
N LEU A 40 16.99 2.20 17.34
CA LEU A 40 16.01 1.15 17.15
C LEU A 40 15.09 1.46 15.96
N ARG A 41 15.00 0.51 15.02
CA ARG A 41 14.23 0.62 13.78
C ARG A 41 13.09 -0.39 13.69
N ALA A 42 13.28 -1.60 14.22
CA ALA A 42 12.21 -2.58 14.28
C ALA A 42 12.21 -3.34 15.60
N LEU A 43 11.00 -3.67 16.04
CA LEU A 43 10.75 -4.55 17.17
C LEU A 43 9.94 -5.75 16.69
N ASP A 44 10.35 -6.92 17.14
CA ASP A 44 9.74 -8.18 16.75
C ASP A 44 9.48 -9.05 17.98
N PHE A 45 8.18 -9.26 18.22
CA PHE A 45 7.62 -10.02 19.32
C PHE A 45 7.01 -11.34 18.83
N ARG A 46 7.48 -11.92 17.71
CA ARG A 46 6.91 -13.16 17.15
C ARG A 46 6.69 -14.25 18.19
N CYS A 47 5.49 -14.85 18.17
CA CYS A 47 5.05 -15.92 19.07
C CYS A 47 5.01 -15.55 20.56
N PHE A 48 5.04 -14.25 20.88
CA PHE A 48 4.83 -13.74 22.23
C PHE A 48 3.35 -13.83 22.60
N ARG A 49 2.91 -14.96 23.16
CA ARG A 49 1.54 -15.08 23.67
C ARG A 49 1.33 -14.05 24.77
N ILE A 50 0.54 -13.02 24.47
CA ILE A 50 0.13 -12.03 25.46
C ILE A 50 -0.92 -12.67 26.36
N MET A 51 -0.44 -13.40 27.36
CA MET A 51 -1.27 -13.97 28.42
C MET A 51 -1.60 -12.89 29.46
N ASP A 52 -0.69 -11.93 29.67
CA ASP A 52 -0.87 -10.80 30.59
C ASP A 52 -1.02 -9.47 29.80
N PRO A 53 -2.22 -8.85 29.82
CA PRO A 53 -2.46 -7.54 29.21
C PRO A 53 -1.53 -6.43 29.75
N ARG A 54 -1.01 -6.55 30.97
CA ARG A 54 -0.10 -5.56 31.58
C ARG A 54 1.24 -5.50 30.87
N LEU A 55 1.75 -6.66 30.41
CA LEU A 55 3.02 -6.71 29.70
C LEU A 55 2.90 -6.07 28.31
N PHE A 56 1.79 -6.32 27.60
CA PHE A 56 1.50 -5.59 26.37
C PHE A 56 1.41 -4.08 26.62
N PHE A 57 0.68 -3.68 27.65
CA PHE A 57 0.55 -2.27 27.98
C PHE A 57 1.90 -1.61 28.27
N ALA A 58 2.78 -2.27 29.04
CA ALA A 58 4.13 -1.80 29.30
C ALA A 58 4.95 -1.66 28.01
N ILE A 59 4.91 -2.66 27.12
CA ILE A 59 5.57 -2.61 25.82
C ILE A 59 5.09 -1.39 25.02
N ILE A 60 3.77 -1.24 24.87
CA ILE A 60 3.18 -0.14 24.12
C ILE A 60 3.57 1.21 24.73
N GLN A 61 3.53 1.36 26.07
CA GLN A 61 3.94 2.58 26.76
C GLN A 61 5.42 2.92 26.59
N THR A 62 6.29 1.95 26.32
CA THR A 62 7.71 2.21 26.07
C THR A 62 8.00 2.64 24.63
N MET A 63 7.13 2.33 23.67
CA MET A 63 7.33 2.65 22.25
C MET A 63 7.63 4.12 21.95
N PRO A 64 7.01 5.13 22.62
CA PRO A 64 7.30 6.54 22.39
C PRO A 64 8.76 6.94 22.65
N HIS A 65 9.52 6.17 23.44
CA HIS A 65 10.94 6.40 23.66
C HIS A 65 11.82 6.02 22.46
N PHE A 66 11.24 5.37 21.45
CA PHE A 66 11.92 4.97 20.22
C PHE A 66 11.38 5.78 19.03
N PRO A 67 11.80 7.05 18.86
CA PRO A 67 11.25 7.93 17.84
C PRO A 67 11.56 7.45 16.43
N ASP A 68 12.62 6.67 16.22
CA ASP A 68 13.02 6.13 14.92
C ASP A 68 12.36 4.77 14.59
N LEU A 69 11.49 4.24 15.46
CA LEU A 69 10.84 2.95 15.27
C LEU A 69 9.94 2.99 14.01
N PHE A 70 10.26 2.11 13.05
CA PHE A 70 9.67 2.07 11.73
C PHE A 70 8.77 0.86 11.52
N SER A 71 9.14 -0.30 12.09
CA SER A 71 8.46 -1.58 11.89
C SER A 71 8.16 -2.27 13.22
N LEU A 72 6.95 -2.82 13.35
CA LEU A 72 6.50 -3.55 14.53
C LEU A 72 5.90 -4.90 14.12
N GLN A 73 6.50 -5.99 14.60
CA GLN A 73 6.07 -7.36 14.35
C GLN A 73 5.42 -7.94 15.61
N LEU A 74 4.13 -8.28 15.51
CA LEU A 74 3.32 -8.81 16.60
C LEU A 74 2.64 -10.12 16.16
N ASP A 75 3.38 -10.98 15.47
CA ASP A 75 2.82 -12.18 14.87
C ASP A 75 2.53 -13.25 15.92
N TYR A 76 1.36 -13.87 15.83
CA TYR A 76 0.91 -14.94 16.72
C TYR A 76 0.96 -14.53 18.21
N CYS A 77 0.70 -13.25 18.49
CA CYS A 77 0.72 -12.69 19.84
C CYS A 77 -0.58 -12.90 20.62
N ASN A 78 -1.60 -13.54 20.03
CA ASN A 78 -2.92 -13.71 20.63
C ASN A 78 -3.63 -12.38 20.97
N LEU A 79 -3.43 -11.35 20.13
CA LEU A 79 -4.02 -10.03 20.35
C LEU A 79 -5.55 -10.06 20.23
N THR A 80 -6.20 -9.51 21.24
CA THR A 80 -7.65 -9.29 21.27
C THR A 80 -8.02 -7.94 20.65
N SER A 81 -9.32 -7.73 20.43
CA SER A 81 -9.85 -6.47 19.90
C SER A 81 -9.55 -5.25 20.80
N GLU A 82 -9.37 -5.44 22.11
CA GLU A 82 -8.97 -4.38 23.04
C GLU A 82 -7.51 -3.96 22.84
N HIS A 83 -6.61 -4.95 22.66
CA HIS A 83 -5.21 -4.68 22.36
C HIS A 83 -5.04 -3.88 21.06
N ILE A 84 -5.86 -4.15 20.04
CA ILE A 84 -5.87 -3.38 18.79
C ILE A 84 -6.30 -1.92 19.01
N LEU A 85 -7.25 -1.67 19.92
CA LEU A 85 -7.67 -0.30 20.26
C LEU A 85 -6.57 0.47 21.00
N ILE A 86 -5.86 -0.20 21.93
CA ILE A 86 -4.71 0.35 22.63
C ILE A 86 -3.59 0.70 21.62
N LEU A 87 -3.30 -0.22 20.69
CA LEU A 87 -2.36 0.02 19.59
C LEU A 87 -2.75 1.25 18.77
N LYS A 88 -4.00 1.33 18.31
CA LYS A 88 -4.50 2.49 17.56
C LYS A 88 -4.27 3.81 18.29
N GLN A 89 -4.49 3.84 19.60
CA GLN A 89 -4.28 5.04 20.41
C GLN A 89 -2.79 5.44 20.46
N HIS A 90 -1.87 4.48 20.43
CA HIS A 90 -0.44 4.76 20.37
C HIS A 90 0.03 5.17 18.98
N LEU A 91 -0.45 4.50 17.93
CA LEU A 91 -0.08 4.78 16.54
C LEU A 91 -0.42 6.21 16.12
N SER A 92 -1.49 6.80 16.67
CA SER A 92 -1.83 8.20 16.38
C SER A 92 -0.72 9.18 16.80
N ARG A 93 0.08 8.82 17.81
CA ARG A 93 1.21 9.61 18.34
C ARG A 93 2.54 9.23 17.68
N GLN A 94 2.72 7.97 17.29
CA GLN A 94 3.95 7.45 16.70
C GLN A 94 3.97 7.64 15.17
N LYS A 95 4.38 8.82 14.70
CA LYS A 95 4.36 9.18 13.26
C LYS A 95 5.39 8.45 12.39
N THR A 96 6.40 7.82 12.98
CA THR A 96 7.48 7.15 12.25
C THR A 96 7.18 5.69 11.94
N LEU A 97 6.25 5.06 12.67
CA LEU A 97 5.88 3.68 12.43
C LEU A 97 5.11 3.57 11.12
N SER A 98 5.67 2.85 10.17
CA SER A 98 5.11 2.68 8.83
C SER A 98 4.71 1.25 8.55
N GLU A 99 5.27 0.27 9.25
CA GLU A 99 5.00 -1.15 9.02
C GLU A 99 4.46 -1.81 10.29
N LEU A 100 3.34 -2.51 10.16
CA LEU A 100 2.72 -3.26 11.25
C LEU A 100 2.32 -4.65 10.76
N ASN A 101 2.83 -5.68 11.42
CA ASN A 101 2.45 -7.06 11.18
C ASN A 101 1.71 -7.64 12.38
N LEU A 102 0.52 -8.14 12.11
CA LEU A 102 -0.38 -8.73 13.10
C LEU A 102 -0.78 -10.15 12.67
N THR A 103 0.05 -10.82 11.87
CA THR A 103 -0.23 -12.16 11.37
C THR A 103 -0.64 -13.10 12.50
N GLY A 104 -1.68 -13.91 12.31
CA GLY A 104 -2.06 -14.94 13.29
C GLY A 104 -2.69 -14.40 14.58
N ASN A 105 -3.38 -13.25 14.54
CA ASN A 105 -4.13 -12.69 15.68
C ASN A 105 -5.66 -12.74 15.46
N PRO A 106 -6.30 -13.92 15.44
CA PRO A 106 -7.71 -14.05 15.06
C PRO A 106 -8.70 -13.35 16.02
N HIS A 107 -8.32 -13.10 17.27
CA HIS A 107 -9.18 -12.45 18.26
C HIS A 107 -9.27 -10.91 18.10
N GLY A 108 -8.46 -10.33 17.22
CA GLY A 108 -8.45 -8.90 16.88
C GLY A 108 -9.43 -8.50 15.78
N HIS A 109 -10.07 -9.47 15.09
CA HIS A 109 -10.85 -9.26 13.85
C HIS A 109 -11.94 -8.18 13.94
N ARG A 110 -12.47 -7.89 15.14
CA ARG A 110 -13.52 -6.88 15.31
C ARG A 110 -13.00 -5.44 15.23
N SER A 111 -11.69 -5.22 15.39
CA SER A 111 -11.06 -3.90 15.54
C SER A 111 -10.01 -3.55 14.48
N PHE A 112 -9.58 -4.48 13.62
CA PHE A 112 -8.52 -4.19 12.62
C PHE A 112 -8.85 -3.03 11.67
N HIS A 113 -10.13 -2.79 11.38
CA HIS A 113 -10.57 -1.63 10.58
C HIS A 113 -10.04 -0.29 11.11
N ARG A 114 -9.84 -0.15 12.43
CA ARG A 114 -9.32 1.07 13.06
C ARG A 114 -7.86 1.37 12.73
N LEU A 115 -7.12 0.41 12.20
CA LEU A 115 -5.70 0.57 11.87
C LEU A 115 -5.46 1.09 10.44
N LEU A 116 -6.49 1.06 9.58
CA LEU A 116 -6.36 1.39 8.15
C LEU A 116 -5.94 2.84 7.89
N ARG A 117 -6.27 3.76 8.82
CA ARG A 117 -6.01 5.20 8.70
C ARG A 117 -5.08 5.76 9.79
N CYS A 118 -4.26 4.89 10.38
CA CYS A 118 -3.30 5.26 11.43
C CYS A 118 -1.96 5.80 10.90
N GLY A 119 -1.83 6.11 9.60
CA GLY A 119 -0.58 6.60 8.99
C GLY A 119 0.41 5.48 8.60
N LEU A 120 0.01 4.21 8.72
CA LEU A 120 0.80 3.06 8.28
C LEU A 120 0.91 3.03 6.74
N LYS A 121 2.04 2.53 6.25
CA LYS A 121 2.30 2.22 4.83
C LYS A 121 2.12 0.75 4.51
N VAL A 122 2.40 -0.14 5.47
CA VAL A 122 2.29 -1.59 5.32
C VAL A 122 1.51 -2.15 6.50
N LEU A 123 0.45 -2.91 6.22
CA LEU A 123 -0.37 -3.58 7.21
C LEU A 123 -0.57 -5.04 6.80
N ILE A 124 -0.10 -5.95 7.63
CA ILE A 124 -0.18 -7.40 7.38
C ILE A 124 -1.14 -8.02 8.38
N LEU A 125 -2.20 -8.63 7.85
CA LEU A 125 -3.30 -9.24 8.60
C LEU A 125 -3.54 -10.69 8.14
N LYS A 126 -2.47 -11.42 7.83
CA LYS A 126 -2.54 -12.82 7.43
C LYS A 126 -3.04 -13.71 8.58
N PHE A 127 -3.87 -14.72 8.30
CA PHE A 127 -4.42 -15.64 9.33
C PHE A 127 -5.14 -14.92 10.51
N CYS A 128 -5.84 -13.82 10.24
CA CYS A 128 -6.48 -12.99 11.26
C CYS A 128 -7.99 -13.24 11.42
N ASN A 129 -8.53 -14.29 10.80
CA ASN A 129 -9.96 -14.62 10.80
C ASN A 129 -10.86 -13.45 10.38
N ILE A 130 -10.42 -12.66 9.39
CA ILE A 130 -11.17 -11.52 8.85
C ILE A 130 -12.20 -12.05 7.84
N ALA A 131 -13.41 -12.32 8.34
CA ALA A 131 -14.55 -12.71 7.53
C ALA A 131 -15.33 -11.50 7.00
N GLU A 132 -16.47 -11.75 6.35
CA GLU A 132 -17.38 -10.74 5.79
C GLU A 132 -17.65 -9.56 6.75
N LYS A 133 -17.98 -9.82 8.01
CA LYS A 133 -18.26 -8.76 9.01
C LYS A 133 -17.05 -7.85 9.27
N GLY A 134 -15.84 -8.41 9.25
CA GLY A 134 -14.59 -7.65 9.40
C GLY A 134 -14.35 -6.76 8.19
N LEU A 135 -14.47 -7.31 6.98
CA LEU A 135 -14.33 -6.57 5.72
C LEU A 135 -15.39 -5.47 5.57
N ARG A 136 -16.63 -5.73 5.97
CA ARG A 136 -17.70 -4.73 6.01
C ARG A 136 -17.29 -3.52 6.85
N LYS A 137 -16.75 -3.74 8.06
CA LYS A 137 -16.26 -2.65 8.90
C LYS A 137 -15.09 -1.90 8.27
N MET A 138 -14.19 -2.61 7.59
CA MET A 138 -13.09 -1.98 6.85
C MET A 138 -13.64 -1.07 5.74
N ALA A 139 -14.57 -1.54 4.91
CA ALA A 139 -15.21 -0.73 3.88
C ALA A 139 -15.96 0.48 4.47
N SER A 140 -16.69 0.28 5.57
CA SER A 140 -17.36 1.37 6.29
C SER A 140 -16.38 2.41 6.83
N GLU A 141 -15.20 2.01 7.31
CA GLU A 141 -14.15 2.95 7.72
C GLU A 141 -13.74 3.85 6.54
N TYR A 142 -13.64 3.28 5.34
CA TYR A 142 -13.28 4.04 4.14
C TYR A 142 -14.36 5.05 3.71
N LEU A 143 -15.63 4.66 3.80
CA LEU A 143 -16.78 5.48 3.42
C LEU A 143 -17.11 6.56 4.44
N ASN A 144 -17.03 6.25 5.75
CA ASN A 144 -17.53 7.14 6.81
C ASN A 144 -16.53 8.24 7.21
N HIS A 145 -15.24 8.06 6.90
CA HIS A 145 -14.18 8.99 7.29
C HIS A 145 -13.51 9.72 6.12
N PRO A 146 -14.25 10.24 5.10
CA PRO A 146 -13.67 10.66 3.81
C PRO A 146 -12.56 11.72 3.88
N TYR A 147 -12.48 12.47 4.99
CA TYR A 147 -11.49 13.53 5.22
C TYR A 147 -10.14 13.03 5.74
N GLU A 148 -10.06 11.79 6.23
CA GLU A 148 -8.80 11.16 6.62
C GLU A 148 -8.21 10.46 5.40
N PRO A 149 -7.13 10.97 4.78
CA PRO A 149 -6.60 10.36 3.57
C PRO A 149 -6.11 8.94 3.89
N PRO A 150 -6.48 7.93 3.07
CA PRO A 150 -5.83 6.64 3.19
C PRO A 150 -4.33 6.81 2.93
N GLY A 151 -3.51 6.07 3.66
CA GLY A 151 -2.05 6.17 3.57
C GLY A 151 -1.36 4.86 3.27
N LEU A 152 -2.13 3.77 3.24
CA LEU A 152 -1.65 2.41 3.15
C LEU A 152 -1.23 2.10 1.72
N LEU A 153 -0.01 1.62 1.55
CA LEU A 153 0.53 1.22 0.25
C LEU A 153 0.43 -0.29 0.04
N HIS A 154 0.48 -1.07 1.12
CA HIS A 154 0.37 -2.51 1.08
C HIS A 154 -0.58 -3.03 2.16
N LEU A 155 -1.52 -3.88 1.74
CA LEU A 155 -2.43 -4.59 2.62
C LEU A 155 -2.35 -6.09 2.33
N ASP A 156 -1.99 -6.87 3.33
CA ASP A 156 -2.02 -8.32 3.25
C ASP A 156 -3.21 -8.89 4.03
N LEU A 157 -4.15 -9.50 3.31
CA LEU A 157 -5.32 -10.20 3.85
C LEU A 157 -5.27 -11.70 3.55
N SER A 158 -4.12 -12.24 3.15
CA SER A 158 -3.98 -13.65 2.77
C SER A 158 -4.40 -14.61 3.88
N HIS A 159 -4.90 -15.77 3.48
CA HIS A 159 -5.39 -16.81 4.39
C HIS A 159 -6.46 -16.30 5.38
N ASN A 160 -7.33 -15.39 4.95
CA ASN A 160 -8.54 -15.02 5.66
C ASN A 160 -9.79 -15.54 4.94
N PRO A 161 -10.88 -15.82 5.67
CA PRO A 161 -12.13 -16.30 5.09
C PRO A 161 -12.91 -15.15 4.39
N VAL A 162 -12.36 -14.60 3.31
CA VAL A 162 -12.96 -13.50 2.54
C VAL A 162 -14.22 -13.97 1.83
N PHE A 163 -14.12 -15.05 1.03
CA PHE A 163 -15.19 -15.54 0.14
C PHE A 163 -15.74 -14.48 -0.83
N ASP A 164 -16.64 -14.87 -1.73
CA ASP A 164 -17.22 -13.94 -2.71
C ASP A 164 -17.98 -12.78 -2.04
N GLU A 165 -18.66 -13.06 -0.93
CA GLU A 165 -19.38 -12.05 -0.15
C GLU A 165 -18.45 -11.00 0.46
N GLY A 166 -17.21 -11.36 0.79
CA GLY A 166 -16.20 -10.41 1.25
C GLY A 166 -15.67 -9.52 0.14
N CYS A 167 -15.62 -10.02 -1.10
CA CYS A 167 -15.09 -9.30 -2.25
C CYS A 167 -15.87 -8.02 -2.57
N LYS A 168 -17.18 -7.94 -2.29
CA LYS A 168 -17.95 -6.68 -2.45
C LYS A 168 -17.40 -5.54 -1.59
N TYR A 169 -16.91 -5.85 -0.39
CA TYR A 169 -16.31 -4.88 0.52
C TYR A 169 -14.88 -4.53 0.11
N ILE A 170 -14.11 -5.50 -0.39
CA ILE A 170 -12.80 -5.22 -1.00
C ILE A 170 -12.96 -4.29 -2.20
N ALA A 171 -13.92 -4.56 -3.09
CA ALA A 171 -14.24 -3.70 -4.23
C ALA A 171 -14.64 -2.29 -3.76
N SER A 172 -15.46 -2.17 -2.71
CA SER A 172 -15.81 -0.87 -2.11
C SER A 172 -14.59 -0.11 -1.58
N ILE A 173 -13.64 -0.79 -0.93
CA ILE A 173 -12.38 -0.20 -0.50
C ILE A 173 -11.59 0.31 -1.72
N LEU A 174 -11.43 -0.52 -2.76
CA LEU A 174 -10.71 -0.15 -3.99
C LEU A 174 -11.38 1.00 -4.75
N LYS A 175 -12.71 1.12 -4.70
CA LYS A 175 -13.43 2.26 -5.28
C LYS A 175 -13.10 3.58 -4.60
N CYS A 176 -12.85 3.57 -3.29
CA CYS A 176 -12.56 4.77 -2.48
C CYS A 176 -11.05 5.06 -2.37
N ASP A 177 -10.23 4.02 -2.25
CA ASP A 177 -8.78 4.14 -2.02
C ASP A 177 -8.06 4.38 -3.34
N ARG A 178 -7.24 5.43 -3.38
CA ARG A 178 -6.33 5.77 -4.50
C ARG A 178 -4.86 5.74 -4.09
N THR A 179 -4.54 5.14 -2.94
CA THR A 179 -3.20 5.08 -2.35
C THR A 179 -2.64 3.66 -2.29
N LEU A 180 -3.50 2.66 -2.13
CA LEU A 180 -3.10 1.27 -2.08
C LEU A 180 -2.44 0.82 -3.39
N ARG A 181 -1.19 0.38 -3.31
CA ARG A 181 -0.39 -0.12 -4.46
C ARG A 181 -0.35 -1.62 -4.53
N SER A 182 -0.53 -2.31 -3.40
CA SER A 182 -0.43 -3.77 -3.33
C SER A 182 -1.47 -4.36 -2.39
N LEU A 183 -2.16 -5.38 -2.88
CA LEU A 183 -3.18 -6.13 -2.15
C LEU A 183 -2.92 -7.62 -2.29
N ASN A 184 -2.79 -8.32 -1.17
CA ASN A 184 -2.62 -9.76 -1.13
C ASN A 184 -3.90 -10.46 -0.60
N LEU A 185 -4.48 -11.31 -1.42
CA LEU A 185 -5.67 -12.13 -1.18
C LEU A 185 -5.39 -13.62 -1.47
N THR A 186 -4.14 -14.05 -1.28
CA THR A 186 -3.76 -15.46 -1.41
C THR A 186 -4.60 -16.34 -0.50
N ASP A 187 -5.15 -17.44 -1.01
CA ASP A 187 -5.88 -18.45 -0.24
C ASP A 187 -7.03 -17.85 0.60
N CYS A 188 -7.89 -17.09 -0.07
CA CYS A 188 -9.01 -16.35 0.54
C CYS A 188 -10.38 -16.97 0.24
N LYS A 189 -10.41 -18.15 -0.39
CA LYS A 189 -11.62 -18.88 -0.82
C LYS A 189 -12.50 -18.08 -1.78
N ILE A 190 -11.88 -17.27 -2.63
CA ILE A 190 -12.57 -16.46 -3.65
C ILE A 190 -12.86 -17.34 -4.88
N ARG A 191 -14.06 -17.22 -5.43
CA ARG A 191 -14.50 -17.84 -6.69
C ARG A 191 -14.73 -16.75 -7.74
N ASP A 192 -15.22 -17.16 -8.91
CA ASP A 192 -15.41 -16.29 -10.07
C ASP A 192 -16.27 -15.05 -9.79
N SER A 193 -17.38 -15.21 -9.07
CA SER A 193 -18.28 -14.10 -8.72
C SER A 193 -17.61 -13.08 -7.79
N GLY A 194 -16.78 -13.54 -6.84
CA GLY A 194 -15.99 -12.67 -5.99
C GLY A 194 -14.94 -11.89 -6.79
N LEU A 195 -14.24 -12.55 -7.71
CA LEU A 195 -13.25 -11.88 -8.56
C LEU A 195 -13.91 -10.87 -9.52
N GLU A 196 -15.10 -11.17 -10.04
CA GLU A 196 -15.85 -10.24 -10.90
C GLU A 196 -16.10 -8.90 -10.20
N LEU A 197 -16.51 -8.91 -8.93
CA LEU A 197 -16.71 -7.69 -8.15
C LEU A 197 -15.42 -6.87 -8.00
N ILE A 198 -14.29 -7.54 -7.77
CA ILE A 198 -12.98 -6.87 -7.69
C ILE A 198 -12.59 -6.31 -9.06
N ALA A 199 -12.78 -7.08 -10.13
CA ALA A 199 -12.47 -6.68 -11.50
C ALA A 199 -13.28 -5.45 -11.93
N LEU A 200 -14.57 -5.39 -11.59
CA LEU A 200 -15.43 -4.25 -11.87
C LEU A 200 -14.95 -2.96 -11.17
N SER A 201 -14.27 -3.05 -10.02
CA SER A 201 -13.72 -1.87 -9.34
C SER A 201 -12.57 -1.20 -10.11
N PHE A 202 -11.95 -1.91 -11.04
CA PHE A 202 -10.88 -1.40 -11.92
C PHE A 202 -11.41 -0.75 -13.19
N ARG A 203 -12.69 -0.96 -13.51
CA ARG A 203 -13.39 -0.37 -14.67
C ARG A 203 -14.18 0.86 -14.25
N THR A 204 -14.62 1.66 -15.21
CA THR A 204 -15.58 2.75 -14.92
C THR A 204 -16.85 2.18 -14.29
N PHE A 205 -17.32 2.79 -13.21
CA PHE A 205 -18.50 2.34 -12.48
C PHE A 205 -19.41 3.51 -12.13
N ALA A 206 -20.72 3.25 -12.04
CA ALA A 206 -21.69 4.18 -11.48
C ALA A 206 -21.62 4.18 -9.95
N LEU A 207 -21.76 5.36 -9.34
CA LEU A 207 -21.86 5.48 -7.89
C LEU A 207 -23.14 4.83 -7.36
N SER A 208 -23.02 4.06 -6.27
CA SER A 208 -24.18 3.61 -5.50
C SER A 208 -24.82 4.74 -4.68
N ASP A 209 -26.01 4.52 -4.15
CA ASP A 209 -26.69 5.50 -3.29
C ASP A 209 -25.84 5.91 -2.07
N ASP A 210 -25.18 4.94 -1.43
CA ASP A 210 -24.27 5.20 -0.31
C ASP A 210 -23.06 6.06 -0.73
N GLU A 211 -22.48 5.77 -1.90
CA GLU A 211 -21.33 6.51 -2.43
C GLU A 211 -21.74 7.94 -2.88
N ILE A 212 -22.96 8.10 -3.41
CA ILE A 212 -23.57 9.41 -3.70
C ILE A 212 -23.77 10.21 -2.41
N CYS A 213 -24.20 9.57 -1.31
CA CYS A 213 -24.32 10.24 -0.01
C CYS A 213 -22.98 10.78 0.47
N VAL A 214 -21.89 10.00 0.35
CA VAL A 214 -20.53 10.47 0.68
C VAL A 214 -20.13 11.66 -0.20
N ARG A 215 -20.33 11.57 -1.52
CA ARG A 215 -20.06 12.68 -2.44
C ARG A 215 -20.81 13.96 -2.06
N ARG A 216 -22.10 13.84 -1.76
CA ARG A 216 -22.95 14.98 -1.37
C ARG A 216 -22.47 15.59 -0.06
N LYS A 217 -22.13 14.76 0.93
CA LYS A 217 -21.57 15.21 2.21
C LYS A 217 -20.31 16.05 2.00
N ILE A 218 -19.32 15.54 1.27
CA ILE A 218 -18.05 16.24 1.00
C ILE A 218 -18.32 17.60 0.33
N ARG A 219 -19.19 17.63 -0.69
CA ARG A 219 -19.52 18.88 -1.41
C ARG A 219 -20.25 19.90 -0.53
N LEU A 220 -21.19 19.45 0.30
CA LEU A 220 -21.94 20.32 1.21
C LEU A 220 -21.02 20.92 2.29
N ASP A 221 -20.14 20.11 2.88
CA ASP A 221 -19.20 20.58 3.90
C ASP A 221 -18.21 21.59 3.30
N TYR A 222 -17.72 21.36 2.07
CA TYR A 222 -16.89 22.33 1.36
C TYR A 222 -17.62 23.65 1.08
N PHE A 223 -18.88 23.59 0.63
CA PHE A 223 -19.68 24.78 0.37
C PHE A 223 -19.95 25.61 1.64
N ARG A 224 -20.27 24.96 2.77
CA ARG A 224 -20.45 25.66 4.06
C ARG A 224 -19.19 26.40 4.47
N LEU A 225 -18.03 25.74 4.35
CA LEU A 225 -16.74 26.33 4.69
C LEU A 225 -16.41 27.55 3.81
N LEU A 226 -16.78 27.55 2.53
CA LEU A 226 -16.63 28.73 1.65
C LEU A 226 -17.53 29.91 2.07
N GLN A 227 -18.71 29.64 2.65
CA GLN A 227 -19.60 30.69 3.15
C GLN A 227 -19.12 31.25 4.50
N GLU A 228 -18.51 30.41 5.33
CA GLU A 228 -18.01 30.78 6.65
C GLU A 228 -16.65 31.48 6.62
N THR A 229 -15.86 31.32 5.55
CA THR A 229 -14.65 32.14 5.33
C THR A 229 -15.07 33.56 4.95
N PRO A 230 -14.93 34.57 5.82
CA PRO A 230 -15.20 35.94 5.41
C PRO A 230 -14.17 36.34 4.37
N PHE A 231 -14.61 36.99 3.29
CA PHE A 231 -13.74 37.85 2.50
C PHE A 231 -12.95 38.73 3.47
N SER A 232 -11.63 38.55 3.50
CA SER A 232 -10.75 39.36 4.34
C SER A 232 -10.79 40.79 3.83
N ASP A 233 -11.61 41.63 4.44
CA ASP A 233 -11.48 43.09 4.49
C ASP A 233 -12.36 43.61 5.62
N GLU A 234 -12.04 43.31 6.89
CA GLU A 234 -12.25 44.29 7.97
C GLU A 234 -11.47 43.94 9.26
N PRO A 235 -10.73 44.91 9.85
CA PRO A 235 -9.83 44.67 10.97
C PRO A 235 -10.48 44.90 12.34
N ASN A 236 -11.75 44.54 12.57
CA ASN A 236 -12.35 44.63 13.90
C ASN A 236 -13.65 43.82 14.04
N ALA A 237 -13.57 42.59 14.53
CA ALA A 237 -14.68 41.97 15.24
C ALA A 237 -14.15 40.94 16.24
N THR A 238 -14.48 41.17 17.51
CA THR A 238 -14.24 40.33 18.68
C THR A 238 -14.78 38.91 18.47
N LYS A 239 -13.89 37.91 18.54
CA LYS A 239 -14.24 36.49 18.44
C LYS A 239 -14.93 35.99 19.73
N PRO A 240 -16.03 35.23 19.64
CA PRO A 240 -16.40 34.33 20.71
C PRO A 240 -15.51 33.08 20.65
N GLU A 241 -14.96 32.71 21.81
CA GLU A 241 -14.24 31.47 22.03
C GLU A 241 -15.20 30.28 21.85
N ALA A 242 -14.92 29.43 20.85
CA ALA A 242 -15.49 28.10 20.74
C ALA A 242 -14.37 27.09 20.48
N THR A 243 -14.28 26.09 21.34
CA THR A 243 -13.29 25.03 21.46
C THR A 243 -13.38 23.93 20.39
N LEU A 244 -13.55 24.31 19.12
CA LEU A 244 -13.44 23.38 17.98
C LEU A 244 -12.22 23.71 17.13
N ALA A 245 -11.67 22.68 16.48
CA ALA A 245 -10.46 22.73 15.65
C ALA A 245 -10.35 24.02 14.83
N ASN A 246 -9.14 24.59 14.77
CA ASN A 246 -8.85 25.86 14.10
C ASN A 246 -9.50 25.90 12.70
N PRO A 247 -10.40 26.84 12.39
CA PRO A 247 -11.19 26.85 11.14
C PRO A 247 -10.36 26.79 9.84
N LYS A 248 -9.10 27.23 9.90
CA LYS A 248 -8.15 27.13 8.77
C LYS A 248 -7.72 25.68 8.49
N ASP A 249 -7.56 24.86 9.53
CA ASP A 249 -7.13 23.47 9.39
C ASP A 249 -8.28 22.61 8.84
N SER A 250 -9.52 22.86 9.27
CA SER A 250 -10.71 22.19 8.72
C SER A 250 -10.95 22.56 7.26
N PHE A 251 -10.78 23.83 6.89
CA PHE A 251 -10.88 24.28 5.50
C PHE A 251 -9.86 23.56 4.60
N SER A 252 -8.58 23.56 5.00
CA SER A 252 -7.51 22.92 4.22
C SER A 252 -7.74 21.42 4.02
N LEU A 253 -8.22 20.72 5.06
CA LEU A 253 -8.54 19.29 4.98
C LEU A 253 -9.70 19.01 4.01
N VAL A 254 -10.79 19.76 4.09
CA VAL A 254 -11.96 19.56 3.22
C VAL A 254 -11.64 19.95 1.78
N GLU A 255 -10.94 21.07 1.57
CA GLU A 255 -10.48 21.49 0.25
C GLU A 255 -9.58 20.43 -0.40
N THR A 256 -8.61 19.89 0.36
CA THR A 256 -7.76 18.80 -0.09
C THR A 256 -8.61 17.57 -0.44
N THR A 257 -9.58 17.21 0.40
CA THR A 257 -10.46 16.06 0.18
C THR A 257 -11.27 16.20 -1.11
N VAL A 258 -11.85 17.37 -1.39
CA VAL A 258 -12.56 17.64 -2.65
C VAL A 258 -11.67 17.42 -3.86
N LYS A 259 -10.39 17.80 -3.77
CA LYS A 259 -9.41 17.67 -4.86
C LYS A 259 -8.94 16.24 -5.09
N ILE A 260 -8.94 15.38 -4.06
CA ILE A 260 -8.33 14.04 -4.15
C ILE A 260 -9.34 12.89 -4.07
N HIS A 261 -10.55 13.09 -3.53
CA HIS A 261 -11.48 11.99 -3.29
C HIS A 261 -12.15 11.54 -4.59
N PRO A 262 -12.06 10.26 -4.99
CA PRO A 262 -12.48 9.77 -6.32
C PRO A 262 -13.95 10.05 -6.63
N PHE A 263 -14.82 9.93 -5.62
CA PHE A 263 -16.24 10.22 -5.78
C PHE A 263 -16.55 11.71 -5.97
N VAL A 264 -15.57 12.60 -5.94
CA VAL A 264 -15.74 14.05 -6.17
C VAL A 264 -14.95 14.50 -7.39
N ASN A 265 -13.67 14.14 -7.49
CA ASN A 265 -12.73 14.67 -8.49
C ASN A 265 -12.68 13.84 -9.80
N GLU A 266 -13.00 12.55 -9.76
CA GLU A 266 -12.86 11.60 -10.89
C GLU A 266 -14.23 11.26 -11.53
N THR A 267 -15.22 12.14 -11.40
CA THR A 267 -16.61 11.84 -11.78
C THR A 267 -17.08 12.56 -13.03
N VAL A 268 -17.82 11.86 -13.89
CA VAL A 268 -18.55 12.40 -15.05
C VAL A 268 -20.04 12.08 -14.88
N GLN A 269 -20.92 12.99 -15.31
CA GLN A 269 -22.37 12.75 -15.26
C GLN A 269 -22.88 12.43 -16.67
N GLU A 270 -23.42 11.22 -16.85
CA GLU A 270 -23.97 10.73 -18.12
C GLU A 270 -25.28 10.00 -17.84
N ASN A 271 -26.31 10.20 -18.66
CA ASN A 271 -27.59 9.47 -18.59
C ASN A 271 -28.23 9.43 -17.18
N ARG A 272 -28.12 10.52 -16.40
CA ARG A 272 -28.56 10.65 -14.99
C ARG A 272 -27.76 9.84 -13.97
N GLU A 273 -26.73 9.13 -14.38
CA GLU A 273 -25.79 8.44 -13.51
C GLU A 273 -24.53 9.28 -13.28
N ILE A 274 -23.87 9.05 -12.14
CA ILE A 274 -22.56 9.62 -11.84
C ILE A 274 -21.54 8.51 -12.01
N LEU A 275 -20.82 8.56 -13.11
CA LEU A 275 -19.77 7.60 -13.45
C LEU A 275 -18.45 8.06 -12.84
N VAL A 276 -17.66 7.11 -12.36
CA VAL A 276 -16.33 7.33 -11.79
C VAL A 276 -15.33 6.47 -12.53
N LYS A 277 -14.14 7.02 -12.78
CA LYS A 277 -13.02 6.24 -13.29
C LYS A 277 -12.71 5.07 -12.34
N GLY A 278 -12.47 3.89 -12.92
CA GLY A 278 -12.03 2.72 -12.16
C GLY A 278 -10.69 2.90 -11.48
N ASN A 279 -10.41 2.09 -10.46
CA ASN A 279 -9.15 2.14 -9.74
C ASN A 279 -7.98 1.83 -10.68
N CYS A 280 -7.09 2.82 -10.85
CA CYS A 280 -5.87 2.70 -11.63
C CYS A 280 -4.64 3.01 -10.77
N THR A 281 -4.68 2.64 -9.49
CA THR A 281 -3.61 2.91 -8.51
C THR A 281 -3.03 1.63 -7.92
N LEU A 282 -3.83 0.57 -7.85
CA LEU A 282 -3.37 -0.75 -7.44
C LEU A 282 -2.47 -1.34 -8.53
N GLU A 283 -1.21 -1.57 -8.18
CA GLU A 283 -0.19 -2.08 -9.10
C GLU A 283 -0.03 -3.59 -8.98
N HIS A 284 -0.14 -4.14 -7.77
CA HIS A 284 0.13 -5.54 -7.47
C HIS A 284 -1.09 -6.18 -6.80
N LEU A 285 -1.69 -7.17 -7.46
CA LEU A 285 -2.78 -7.97 -6.91
C LEU A 285 -2.37 -9.43 -6.87
N ASN A 286 -2.29 -10.00 -5.66
CA ASN A 286 -2.09 -11.43 -5.48
C ASN A 286 -3.42 -12.10 -5.12
N ILE A 287 -3.89 -12.99 -5.99
CA ILE A 287 -5.12 -13.78 -5.83
C ILE A 287 -4.82 -15.27 -6.03
N SER A 288 -3.57 -15.67 -5.74
CA SER A 288 -3.14 -17.06 -5.84
C SER A 288 -3.89 -17.97 -4.87
N TYR A 289 -3.92 -19.27 -5.18
CA TYR A 289 -4.51 -20.32 -4.37
C TYR A 289 -6.00 -20.09 -4.01
N ASN A 290 -6.74 -19.46 -4.92
CA ASN A 290 -8.19 -19.32 -4.82
C ASN A 290 -8.90 -20.36 -5.71
N GLN A 291 -10.22 -20.24 -5.85
CA GLN A 291 -11.09 -21.19 -6.56
C GLN A 291 -11.59 -20.59 -7.88
N LEU A 292 -10.66 -20.01 -8.65
CA LEU A 292 -10.95 -19.33 -9.90
C LEU A 292 -11.00 -20.30 -11.08
N SER A 293 -11.91 -20.06 -12.01
CA SER A 293 -12.03 -20.76 -13.29
C SER A 293 -11.51 -19.90 -14.46
N LYS A 294 -11.44 -20.51 -15.65
CA LYS A 294 -11.09 -19.85 -16.92
C LYS A 294 -11.90 -18.57 -17.15
N SER A 295 -13.22 -18.62 -16.94
CA SER A 295 -14.14 -17.51 -17.19
C SER A 295 -13.75 -16.24 -16.42
N SER A 296 -13.28 -16.41 -15.18
CA SER A 296 -12.84 -15.30 -14.35
C SER A 296 -11.49 -14.72 -14.79
N LEU A 297 -10.59 -15.56 -15.33
CA LEU A 297 -9.33 -15.12 -15.93
C LEU A 297 -9.57 -14.34 -17.23
N ASP A 298 -10.53 -14.77 -18.05
CA ASP A 298 -10.94 -14.03 -19.25
C ASP A 298 -11.47 -12.63 -18.91
N LEU A 299 -12.28 -12.53 -17.85
CA LEU A 299 -12.75 -11.24 -17.33
C LEU A 299 -11.59 -10.36 -16.84
N LEU A 300 -10.64 -10.96 -16.13
CA LEU A 300 -9.45 -10.26 -15.65
C LEU A 300 -8.60 -9.75 -16.83
N LEU A 301 -8.40 -10.57 -17.87
CA LEU A 301 -7.70 -10.18 -19.09
C LEU A 301 -8.40 -9.00 -19.77
N LYS A 302 -9.72 -9.05 -19.96
CA LYS A 302 -10.50 -7.93 -20.51
C LYS A 302 -10.31 -6.65 -19.68
N THR A 303 -10.34 -6.78 -18.36
CA THR A 303 -10.17 -5.65 -17.42
C THR A 303 -8.77 -5.05 -17.55
N VAL A 304 -7.74 -5.89 -17.62
CA VAL A 304 -6.36 -5.45 -17.87
C VAL A 304 -6.29 -4.77 -19.22
N MET A 305 -6.86 -5.32 -20.30
CA MET A 305 -6.84 -4.70 -21.62
C MET A 305 -7.54 -3.34 -21.66
N GLU A 306 -8.66 -3.15 -20.95
CA GLU A 306 -9.36 -1.86 -20.85
C GLU A 306 -8.49 -0.78 -20.16
N GLN A 307 -7.64 -1.19 -19.22
CA GLN A 307 -6.70 -0.28 -18.56
C GLN A 307 -5.46 0.06 -19.41
N ALA A 308 -5.37 -0.40 -20.65
CA ALA A 308 -4.17 -0.34 -21.51
C ALA A 308 -3.47 1.02 -21.59
N GLY A 309 -4.24 2.10 -21.60
CA GLY A 309 -3.73 3.47 -21.72
C GLY A 309 -3.22 4.08 -20.41
N THR A 310 -3.35 3.40 -19.27
CA THR A 310 -3.05 3.96 -17.96
C THR A 310 -1.75 3.39 -17.39
N LEU A 311 -0.74 4.26 -17.22
CA LEU A 311 0.59 3.87 -16.71
C LEU A 311 0.58 3.43 -15.23
N GLU A 312 -0.39 3.89 -14.44
CA GLU A 312 -0.48 3.63 -13.00
C GLU A 312 -1.38 2.42 -12.62
N ALA A 313 -1.95 1.74 -13.61
CA ALA A 313 -2.85 0.59 -13.41
C ALA A 313 -2.11 -0.71 -13.00
N LEU A 314 -2.85 -1.82 -12.89
CA LEU A 314 -2.30 -3.14 -12.55
C LEU A 314 -1.06 -3.47 -13.40
N GLN A 315 0.04 -3.76 -12.72
CA GLN A 315 1.34 -4.10 -13.30
C GLN A 315 1.73 -5.55 -13.03
N GLN A 316 1.16 -6.15 -11.99
CA GLN A 316 1.46 -7.51 -11.60
C GLN A 316 0.23 -8.20 -11.01
N LEU A 317 -0.02 -9.41 -11.50
CA LEU A 317 -1.07 -10.30 -11.02
C LEU A 317 -0.45 -11.64 -10.67
N VAL A 318 -0.70 -12.16 -9.47
CA VAL A 318 -0.22 -13.49 -9.06
C VAL A 318 -1.42 -14.43 -9.04
N LEU A 319 -1.39 -15.42 -9.94
CA LEU A 319 -2.52 -16.32 -10.26
C LEU A 319 -2.24 -17.80 -9.94
N GLU A 320 -1.11 -18.09 -9.31
CA GLU A 320 -0.67 -19.46 -8.99
C GLU A 320 -1.75 -20.23 -8.22
N GLY A 321 -1.82 -21.55 -8.35
CA GLY A 321 -2.74 -22.39 -7.58
C GLY A 321 -4.23 -22.28 -7.94
N ASN A 322 -4.59 -21.44 -8.90
CA ASN A 322 -5.94 -21.34 -9.48
C ASN A 322 -6.13 -22.27 -10.71
N CYS A 323 -7.39 -22.54 -11.06
CA CYS A 323 -7.77 -23.28 -12.26
C CYS A 323 -7.12 -24.67 -12.34
N ARG A 324 -7.21 -25.44 -11.25
CA ARG A 324 -6.61 -26.79 -11.20
C ARG A 324 -7.18 -27.67 -12.31
N ASN A 325 -6.30 -28.35 -13.04
CA ASN A 325 -6.59 -29.31 -14.11
C ASN A 325 -7.20 -28.74 -15.40
N ASP A 326 -7.00 -27.45 -15.68
CA ASP A 326 -7.42 -26.81 -16.94
C ASP A 326 -6.20 -26.28 -17.74
N PRO A 327 -5.77 -26.95 -18.83
CA PRO A 327 -4.61 -26.53 -19.62
C PRO A 327 -4.82 -25.21 -20.37
N GLU A 328 -6.06 -24.82 -20.67
CA GLU A 328 -6.34 -23.53 -21.32
C GLU A 328 -6.10 -22.36 -20.37
N CYS A 329 -6.28 -22.59 -19.06
CA CYS A 329 -6.01 -21.57 -18.05
C CYS A 329 -4.53 -21.21 -17.94
N ASP A 330 -3.61 -22.15 -18.16
CA ASP A 330 -2.18 -21.85 -18.11
C ASP A 330 -1.74 -20.96 -19.27
N SER A 331 -2.31 -21.19 -20.47
CA SER A 331 -2.12 -20.31 -21.62
C SER A 331 -2.63 -18.89 -21.33
N LEU A 332 -3.82 -18.75 -20.74
CA LEU A 332 -4.37 -17.45 -20.36
C LEU A 332 -3.54 -16.73 -19.29
N LYS A 333 -3.04 -17.45 -18.27
CA LYS A 333 -2.14 -16.89 -17.25
C LYS A 333 -0.90 -16.30 -17.92
N ILE A 334 -0.29 -17.01 -18.88
CA ILE A 334 0.86 -16.53 -19.64
C ILE A 334 0.50 -15.27 -20.43
N THR A 335 -0.61 -15.28 -21.17
CA THR A 335 -1.09 -14.10 -21.93
C THR A 335 -1.28 -12.88 -21.03
N ILE A 336 -1.88 -13.06 -19.85
CA ILE A 336 -2.04 -11.99 -18.86
C ILE A 336 -0.67 -11.46 -18.43
N GLN A 337 0.29 -12.34 -18.10
CA GLN A 337 1.64 -11.92 -17.69
C GLN A 337 2.38 -11.17 -18.79
N GLU A 338 2.31 -11.63 -20.04
CA GLU A 338 2.93 -10.97 -21.20
C GLU A 338 2.36 -9.57 -21.41
N TRP A 339 1.05 -9.42 -21.29
CA TRP A 339 0.36 -8.13 -21.40
C TRP A 339 0.84 -7.15 -20.31
N LEU A 340 0.93 -7.62 -19.07
CA LEU A 340 1.44 -6.84 -17.94
C LEU A 340 2.93 -6.51 -18.08
N ALA A 341 3.76 -7.43 -18.57
CA ALA A 341 5.18 -7.20 -18.84
C ALA A 341 5.38 -6.14 -19.94
N GLY A 342 4.56 -6.18 -20.99
CA GLY A 342 4.53 -5.18 -22.06
C GLY A 342 4.21 -3.76 -21.57
N ARG A 343 3.48 -3.59 -20.45
CA ARG A 343 3.30 -2.28 -19.80
C ARG A 343 4.59 -1.75 -19.19
N LYS A 344 5.33 -2.62 -18.46
CA LYS A 344 6.58 -2.24 -17.78
C LYS A 344 7.63 -1.72 -18.78
N THR A 345 7.69 -2.29 -19.98
CA THR A 345 8.61 -1.85 -21.03
C THR A 345 8.16 -0.54 -21.68
N ARG A 346 6.86 -0.36 -21.95
CA ARG A 346 6.29 0.89 -22.48
C ARG A 346 6.43 2.08 -21.53
N SER A 347 6.31 1.83 -20.23
CA SER A 347 6.55 2.84 -19.17
C SER A 347 8.02 3.31 -19.17
N ARG A 348 8.99 2.42 -19.43
CA ARG A 348 10.42 2.75 -19.50
C ARG A 348 10.86 3.45 -20.80
N SER A 349 10.06 3.37 -21.87
CA SER A 349 10.38 3.98 -23.18
C SER A 349 9.84 5.40 -23.38
N LEU A 350 9.08 5.95 -22.43
CA LEU A 350 8.65 7.35 -22.46
C LEU A 350 9.80 8.27 -21.98
N PRO A 351 10.19 9.33 -22.73
CA PRO A 351 11.28 10.22 -22.32
C PRO A 351 10.80 11.15 -21.21
N GLY A 352 10.98 10.71 -19.97
CA GLY A 352 10.60 11.44 -18.76
C GLY A 352 11.46 11.05 -17.57
N SER A 353 12.75 10.85 -17.77
CA SER A 353 13.74 10.80 -16.69
C SER A 353 14.89 11.71 -17.08
N VAL A 354 14.97 12.84 -16.39
CA VAL A 354 16.16 13.70 -16.37
C VAL A 354 17.31 12.83 -15.84
N LYS A 355 18.02 12.17 -16.76
CA LYS A 355 19.37 11.69 -16.47
C LYS A 355 20.23 12.94 -16.34
N SER A 356 20.65 13.24 -15.13
CA SER A 356 21.74 14.18 -14.86
C SER A 356 23.01 13.65 -15.53
N LYS A 357 23.25 14.08 -16.77
CA LYS A 357 24.57 13.99 -17.39
C LYS A 357 25.43 15.09 -16.77
N SER A 358 26.19 14.76 -15.73
CA SER A 358 27.34 15.55 -15.31
C SER A 358 28.45 15.36 -16.35
N SER A 359 28.37 16.12 -17.44
CA SER A 359 29.46 16.29 -18.39
C SER A 359 30.60 17.09 -17.73
N LEU A 360 31.68 16.41 -17.34
CA LEU A 360 32.98 17.03 -17.13
C LEU A 360 33.46 17.61 -18.48
N LYS A 361 33.26 18.91 -18.67
CA LYS A 361 34.06 19.71 -19.59
C LYS A 361 35.41 19.99 -18.91
N ARG A 362 36.49 19.34 -19.38
CA ARG A 362 37.84 19.88 -19.22
C ARG A 362 38.47 20.13 -20.59
N ARG A 363 38.98 21.34 -20.71
CA ARG A 363 39.33 22.09 -21.91
C ARG A 363 40.48 21.43 -22.67
N ARG A 364 40.37 21.34 -23.99
CA ARG A 364 41.51 21.25 -24.90
C ARG A 364 42.12 22.64 -25.04
N SER A 365 43.39 22.77 -24.66
CA SER A 365 44.26 23.86 -25.10
C SER A 365 45.33 23.27 -26.00
N SER A 366 45.40 23.82 -27.21
CA SER A 366 46.43 23.64 -28.22
C SER A 366 47.82 24.03 -27.73
N GLY A 367 48.84 23.29 -28.15
CA GLY A 367 50.25 23.66 -28.03
C GLY A 367 51.13 22.65 -28.77
N ALA A 368 51.87 23.14 -29.75
CA ALA A 368 52.61 22.43 -30.78
C ALA A 368 53.97 21.84 -30.31
N THR A 369 54.71 21.34 -31.32
CA THR A 369 56.16 21.00 -31.41
C THR A 369 56.53 19.55 -30.99
N SER A 370 56.73 18.64 -31.95
CA SER A 370 57.91 18.37 -32.81
C SER A 370 59.00 17.51 -32.17
N THR A 371 59.60 16.67 -33.02
CA THR A 371 60.90 15.93 -32.92
C THR A 371 60.78 14.42 -32.64
N THR A 372 61.05 13.60 -33.67
CA THR A 372 62.24 12.70 -33.84
C THR A 372 62.18 11.46 -32.94
N SER A 373 62.53 10.22 -33.31
CA SER A 373 63.18 9.58 -34.45
C SER A 373 63.42 8.11 -34.03
N GLY A 374 63.62 7.19 -34.98
CA GLY A 374 64.32 5.90 -34.78
C GLY A 374 63.44 4.73 -34.34
N LEU A 375 63.17 3.74 -35.20
CA LEU A 375 64.04 2.62 -35.61
C LEU A 375 64.07 1.45 -34.61
N SER A 376 63.69 0.29 -35.16
CA SER A 376 64.40 -1.00 -35.07
C SER A 376 63.84 -2.14 -34.20
N SER A 377 63.84 -3.31 -34.87
CA SER A 377 64.01 -4.71 -34.41
C SER A 377 62.90 -5.33 -33.54
N ARG A 378 62.18 -6.34 -34.02
CA ARG A 378 62.57 -7.78 -34.16
C ARG A 378 62.95 -8.43 -32.84
N ASP A 379 62.13 -9.40 -32.41
CA ASP A 379 62.49 -10.79 -32.02
C ASP A 379 61.20 -11.44 -31.46
N LYS A 380 60.56 -12.42 -32.11
CA LYS A 380 60.81 -13.88 -32.11
C LYS A 380 61.20 -14.46 -30.75
N HIS A 381 60.27 -15.21 -30.14
CA HIS A 381 60.43 -16.57 -29.58
C HIS A 381 59.07 -16.97 -28.95
N SER A 382 58.33 -17.89 -29.57
CA SER A 382 58.23 -19.33 -29.25
C SER A 382 57.80 -19.63 -27.81
N SER A 383 56.70 -20.38 -27.68
CA SER A 383 56.62 -21.71 -27.04
C SER A 383 56.25 -21.65 -25.55
N ILE A 384 55.50 -22.54 -24.91
CA ILE A 384 54.82 -23.83 -25.20
C ILE A 384 54.15 -24.21 -23.85
N HIS A 385 53.06 -25.00 -23.86
CA HIS A 385 52.48 -25.79 -22.73
C HIS A 385 51.93 -25.02 -21.51
N ALA A 386 50.88 -25.45 -20.82
CA ALA A 386 49.87 -26.50 -20.98
C ALA A 386 48.68 -26.08 -20.09
#